data_AF-A0A239JP13-F1
#
_entry.id   AF-A0A239JP13-F1
#
_cell.length_a   1.000
_cell.length_b   1.000
_cell.length_c   1.000
_cell.angle_alpha   90.00
_cell.angle_beta   90.00
_cell.angle_gamma   90.00
#
_symmetry.space_group_name_H-M   'P 1'
#
loop_
_entity.id
_entity.type
_entity.pdbx_description
1 polymer ?
#
loop_
_entity_poly.entity_id
_entity_poly.type
_entity_poly.pdbx_seq_one_letter_code
_entity_poly.pdbx_strand_id
1 'polypeptide(L)'
;MQRYHDTRNDPLPLHSTEQDAERLRLELATEAFLAKGGKVKQVGHQMRDELLPFVINPASTPVYSHLFVKPETEQVQAKPMPKPSAVSVKPPVMAEVLQPLRVEGRIVEPKTPRAELTAQQIAARLMAQAALGASPSTAADIIGITEKHARQVARDFHIIFKRQR
;
A
#
# COMPACT_ATOMS: atom_id res chain seq x y z
N MET A 1 -5.96 -6.68 35.39
CA MET A 1 -6.14 -7.87 34.53
C MET A 1 -4.95 -7.98 33.60
N GLN A 2 -3.92 -8.75 33.99
CA GLN A 2 -2.77 -9.02 33.13
C GLN A 2 -3.18 -10.09 32.12
N ARG A 3 -3.20 -9.74 30.83
CA ARG A 3 -3.46 -10.63 29.69
C ARG A 3 -2.18 -10.76 28.86
N TYR A 4 -1.09 -11.18 29.48
CA TYR A 4 0.12 -11.50 28.73
C TYR A 4 0.20 -13.01 28.58
N HIS A 5 0.19 -13.45 27.32
CA HIS A 5 0.41 -14.84 26.96
C HIS A 5 1.90 -15.14 27.12
N ASP A 6 2.26 -15.92 28.15
CA ASP A 6 3.62 -16.41 28.33
C ASP A 6 3.88 -17.55 27.34
N THR A 7 4.60 -17.29 26.25
CA THR A 7 4.89 -18.29 25.20
C THR A 7 5.69 -19.52 25.67
N ARG A 8 6.20 -19.50 26.91
CA ARG A 8 6.88 -20.64 27.56
C ARG A 8 5.93 -21.58 28.30
N ASN A 9 4.78 -21.07 28.77
CA ASN A 9 3.83 -21.79 29.62
C ASN A 9 2.41 -21.81 29.04
N ASP A 10 2.15 -21.06 27.99
CA ASP A 10 0.89 -21.04 27.27
C ASP A 10 0.86 -22.25 26.34
N PRO A 11 0.08 -23.30 26.64
CA PRO A 11 -0.13 -24.36 25.67
C PRO A 11 -0.86 -23.70 24.53
N LEU A 12 -0.15 -23.42 23.43
CA LEU A 12 -0.79 -23.07 22.16
C LEU A 12 -1.96 -24.04 22.01
N PRO A 13 -3.21 -23.55 21.91
CA PRO A 13 -4.33 -24.45 21.77
C PRO A 13 -4.09 -25.25 20.51
N LEU A 14 -3.70 -26.52 20.67
CA LEU A 14 -3.39 -27.43 19.57
C LEU A 14 -4.60 -27.56 18.64
N HIS A 15 -5.78 -27.36 19.21
CA HIS A 15 -7.07 -27.34 18.56
C HIS A 15 -7.85 -26.15 19.11
N SER A 16 -8.19 -25.19 18.24
CA SER A 16 -9.21 -24.20 18.54
C SER A 16 -10.45 -24.55 17.75
N THR A 17 -11.61 -24.50 18.40
CA THR A 17 -12.89 -24.85 17.79
C THR A 17 -13.17 -24.05 16.52
N GLU A 18 -12.73 -22.80 16.48
CA GLU A 18 -12.81 -21.93 15.29
C GLU A 18 -11.91 -22.42 14.15
N GLN A 19 -10.66 -22.81 14.43
CA GLN A 19 -9.76 -23.36 13.40
C GLN A 19 -10.25 -24.71 12.88
N ASP A 20 -10.82 -25.56 13.75
CA ASP A 20 -11.39 -26.84 13.35
C ASP A 20 -12.62 -26.65 12.44
N ALA A 21 -13.48 -25.67 12.75
CA ALA A 21 -14.62 -25.33 11.90
C ALA A 21 -14.19 -24.80 10.53
N GLU A 22 -13.21 -23.90 10.48
CA GLU A 22 -12.67 -23.38 9.23
C GLU A 22 -11.95 -24.46 8.42
N ARG A 23 -11.24 -25.39 9.08
CA ARG A 23 -10.63 -26.55 8.43
C ARG A 23 -11.68 -27.40 7.71
N LEU A 24 -12.75 -27.78 8.41
CA LEU A 24 -13.83 -28.59 7.82
C LEU A 24 -14.50 -27.87 6.64
N ARG A 25 -14.72 -26.56 6.76
CA ARG A 25 -15.26 -25.73 5.68
C ARG A 25 -14.38 -25.76 4.44
N LEU A 26 -13.07 -25.61 4.61
CA LEU A 26 -12.11 -25.65 3.51
C LEU A 26 -12.06 -27.03 2.87
N GLU A 27 -12.06 -28.10 3.66
CA GLU A 27 -12.10 -29.49 3.17
C GLU A 27 -13.32 -29.70 2.25
N LEU A 28 -14.53 -29.36 2.71
CA LEU A 28 -15.75 -29.46 1.90
C LEU A 28 -15.70 -28.60 0.62
N ALA A 29 -15.18 -27.37 0.71
CA ALA A 29 -15.05 -26.49 -0.44
C ALA A 29 -14.05 -27.04 -1.48
N THR A 30 -12.94 -27.64 -1.02
CA THR A 30 -11.96 -28.28 -1.90
C THR A 30 -12.54 -29.52 -2.57
N GLU A 31 -13.29 -30.36 -1.85
CA GLU A 31 -13.97 -31.52 -2.44
C GLU A 31 -14.97 -31.09 -3.52
N ALA A 32 -15.80 -30.08 -3.24
CA ALA A 32 -16.76 -29.55 -4.20
C ALA A 32 -16.06 -28.96 -5.44
N PHE A 33 -14.89 -28.34 -5.27
CA PHE A 33 -14.09 -27.82 -6.39
C PHE A 33 -13.49 -28.94 -7.25
N LEU A 34 -12.96 -29.99 -6.61
CA LEU A 34 -12.42 -31.16 -7.30
C LEU A 34 -13.52 -31.94 -8.05
N ALA A 35 -14.70 -32.09 -7.44
CA ALA A 35 -15.86 -32.73 -8.07
C ALA A 35 -16.34 -31.99 -9.33
N LYS A 36 -16.14 -30.66 -9.38
CA LYS A 36 -16.42 -29.84 -10.57
C LYS A 36 -15.34 -29.93 -11.65
N GLY A 37 -14.31 -30.76 -11.46
CA GLY A 37 -13.18 -30.91 -12.38
C GLY A 37 -12.05 -29.89 -12.17
N GLY A 38 -12.06 -29.16 -11.05
CA GLY A 38 -10.97 -28.28 -10.66
C GLY A 38 -9.66 -29.03 -10.40
N LYS A 39 -8.52 -28.38 -10.63
CA LYS A 39 -7.19 -28.92 -10.32
C LYS A 39 -6.53 -28.06 -9.26
N VAL A 40 -6.05 -28.68 -8.18
CA VAL A 40 -5.33 -28.00 -7.10
C VAL A 40 -3.84 -28.24 -7.27
N LYS A 41 -3.04 -27.18 -7.28
CA LYS A 41 -1.57 -27.27 -7.25
C LYS A 41 -1.13 -27.18 -5.80
N GLN A 42 -0.50 -28.22 -5.29
CA GLN A 42 0.12 -28.19 -3.97
C GLN A 42 1.40 -27.34 -4.04
N VAL A 43 1.41 -26.23 -3.31
CA VAL A 43 2.60 -25.38 -3.16
C VAL A 43 3.09 -25.58 -1.73
N GLY A 44 4.21 -26.29 -1.57
CA GLY A 44 4.83 -26.46 -0.26
C GLY A 44 5.43 -25.15 0.27
N HIS A 45 5.74 -25.11 1.56
CA HIS A 45 6.55 -24.04 2.12
C HIS A 45 8.01 -24.40 1.91
N GLN A 46 8.67 -23.76 0.94
CA GLN A 46 10.12 -23.86 0.81
C GLN A 46 10.74 -22.68 1.55
N MET A 47 11.33 -22.95 2.72
CA MET A 47 12.31 -22.04 3.30
C MET A 47 13.42 -21.90 2.25
N ARG A 48 13.76 -20.67 1.87
CA ARG A 48 14.92 -20.46 0.99
C ARG A 48 16.14 -20.98 1.74
N ASP A 49 16.80 -22.02 1.21
CA ASP A 49 17.98 -22.63 1.83
C ASP A 49 19.13 -21.62 1.96
N GLU A 50 19.20 -20.66 1.04
CA GLU A 50 20.18 -19.59 1.06
C GLU A 50 19.51 -18.25 1.37
N LEU A 51 19.99 -17.63 2.46
CA LEU A 51 19.74 -16.22 2.74
C LEU A 51 20.44 -15.39 1.66
N LEU A 52 19.76 -15.14 0.53
CA LEU A 52 20.24 -14.18 -0.46
C LEU A 52 20.46 -12.84 0.26
N PRO A 53 21.69 -12.31 0.31
CA PRO A 53 21.94 -11.03 0.94
C PRO A 53 21.13 -9.97 0.19
N PHE A 54 20.43 -9.13 0.94
CA PHE A 54 19.75 -7.98 0.36
C PHE A 54 20.83 -6.97 -0.07
N VAL A 55 21.25 -7.01 -1.32
CA VAL A 55 22.19 -6.02 -1.87
C VAL A 55 21.37 -4.90 -2.49
N ILE A 56 21.39 -3.73 -1.86
CA ILE A 56 20.78 -2.52 -2.42
C ILE A 56 21.70 -2.03 -3.54
N ASN A 57 21.24 -2.14 -4.80
CA ASN A 57 21.94 -1.52 -5.93
C ASN A 57 21.56 -0.03 -6.01
N PRO A 58 22.46 0.91 -5.67
CA PRO A 58 22.13 2.33 -5.60
C PRO A 58 21.73 2.92 -6.96
N ALA A 59 22.19 2.34 -8.07
CA ALA A 59 21.83 2.80 -9.41
C ALA A 59 20.39 2.42 -9.80
N SER A 60 19.86 1.28 -9.31
CA SER A 60 18.50 0.83 -9.65
C SER A 60 17.45 1.18 -8.61
N THR A 61 17.87 1.42 -7.36
CA THR A 61 16.91 1.74 -6.30
C THR A 61 16.38 3.16 -6.45
N PRO A 62 15.05 3.36 -6.38
CA PRO A 62 14.42 4.67 -6.65
C PRO A 62 14.83 5.76 -5.66
N VAL A 63 15.31 5.38 -4.48
CA VAL A 63 15.81 6.33 -3.47
C VAL A 63 17.12 6.98 -3.89
N TYR A 64 17.99 6.30 -4.63
CA TYR A 64 19.33 6.80 -4.98
C TYR A 64 19.55 7.01 -6.48
N SER A 65 18.66 6.50 -7.34
CA SER A 65 18.83 6.49 -8.80
C SER A 65 19.06 7.88 -9.41
N HIS A 66 18.42 8.91 -8.87
CA HIS A 66 18.53 10.29 -9.35
C HIS A 66 19.93 10.90 -9.17
N LEU A 67 20.77 10.35 -8.29
CA LEU A 67 22.15 10.81 -8.07
C LEU A 67 23.09 10.36 -9.20
N PHE A 68 22.70 9.35 -9.97
CA PHE A 68 23.53 8.76 -11.04
C PHE A 68 23.10 9.19 -12.45
N VAL A 69 22.00 9.94 -12.57
CA VAL A 69 21.60 10.56 -13.84
C VAL A 69 22.58 11.70 -14.11
N LYS A 70 23.50 11.51 -15.07
CA LYS A 70 24.31 12.61 -15.57
C LYS A 70 23.36 13.64 -16.18
N PRO A 71 23.42 14.92 -15.76
CA PRO A 71 22.71 15.96 -16.47
C PRO A 71 23.41 16.14 -17.83
N GLU A 72 22.94 15.43 -18.84
CA GLU A 72 23.35 15.73 -20.22
C GLU A 72 22.82 17.13 -20.55
N THR A 73 23.73 18.09 -20.56
CA THR A 73 23.76 19.28 -21.41
C THR A 73 22.37 19.83 -21.79
N GLU A 74 21.59 20.26 -20.80
CA GLU A 74 20.43 21.10 -21.06
C GLU A 74 20.93 22.44 -21.61
N GLN A 75 20.92 22.57 -22.94
CA GLN A 75 21.04 23.87 -23.58
C GLN A 75 19.91 24.74 -23.06
N VAL A 76 20.29 25.75 -22.28
CA VAL A 76 19.40 26.78 -21.74
C VAL A 76 18.75 27.53 -22.90
N GLN A 77 17.58 27.07 -23.36
CA GLN A 77 16.74 27.85 -24.26
C GLN A 77 15.87 28.78 -23.43
N ALA A 78 16.18 30.07 -23.50
CA ALA A 78 15.38 31.13 -22.91
C ALA A 78 13.96 31.14 -23.52
N LYS A 79 12.93 31.19 -22.66
CA LYS A 79 11.53 31.35 -23.09
C LYS A 79 11.34 32.73 -23.74
N PRO A 80 10.87 32.84 -25.00
CA PRO A 80 10.49 34.13 -25.56
C PRO A 80 9.13 34.60 -25.01
N MET A 81 9.04 35.91 -24.75
CA MET A 81 7.84 36.63 -24.27
C MET A 81 6.65 36.55 -25.26
N PRO A 82 5.40 36.61 -24.78
CA PRO A 82 4.22 36.61 -25.64
C PRO A 82 3.93 38.02 -26.20
N LYS A 83 3.70 38.11 -27.51
CA LYS A 83 3.05 39.27 -28.15
C LYS A 83 1.56 38.94 -28.37
N PRO A 84 0.62 39.86 -28.11
CA PRO A 84 -0.80 39.62 -28.30
C PRO A 84 -1.22 40.04 -29.71
N SER A 85 -2.02 39.22 -30.41
CA SER A 85 -2.99 39.75 -31.38
C SER A 85 -4.05 38.72 -31.80
N ALA A 86 -5.30 39.20 -31.71
CA ALA A 86 -6.43 39.00 -32.62
C ALA A 86 -7.01 37.59 -32.89
N VAL A 87 -8.14 37.35 -32.22
CA VAL A 87 -9.45 36.85 -32.71
C VAL A 87 -9.50 36.33 -34.17
N SER A 88 -9.96 35.08 -34.34
CA SER A 88 -10.89 34.73 -35.44
C SER A 88 -11.68 33.46 -35.11
N VAL A 89 -12.84 33.33 -35.76
CA VAL A 89 -14.06 32.62 -35.39
C VAL A 89 -14.16 31.21 -36.05
N LYS A 90 -14.86 30.29 -35.37
CA LYS A 90 -15.35 28.91 -35.71
C LYS A 90 -16.07 28.76 -37.09
N PRO A 91 -16.56 27.55 -37.54
CA PRO A 91 -16.28 26.10 -37.28
C PRO A 91 -16.27 25.26 -38.63
N PRO A 92 -16.84 24.03 -38.75
CA PRO A 92 -16.35 22.67 -38.39
C PRO A 92 -16.17 21.74 -39.62
N VAL A 93 -15.22 20.79 -39.63
CA VAL A 93 -15.28 19.65 -40.57
C VAL A 93 -14.69 18.39 -39.95
N MET A 94 -15.43 17.29 -40.12
CA MET A 94 -15.10 15.93 -39.69
C MET A 94 -13.96 15.33 -40.53
N ALA A 95 -13.06 14.60 -39.88
CA ALA A 95 -12.24 13.59 -40.55
C ALA A 95 -11.78 12.55 -39.51
N GLU A 96 -12.40 11.38 -39.54
CA GLU A 96 -11.81 10.12 -39.05
C GLU A 96 -10.52 9.85 -39.83
N VAL A 97 -9.39 9.64 -39.14
CA VAL A 97 -8.38 8.64 -39.53
C VAL A 97 -7.66 8.15 -38.26
N LEU A 98 -7.55 6.83 -38.17
CA LEU A 98 -6.95 5.99 -37.13
C LEU A 98 -5.57 6.46 -36.61
N GLN A 99 -5.32 6.23 -35.31
CA GLN A 99 -4.01 5.78 -34.77
C GLN A 99 -4.11 5.26 -33.31
N PRO A 100 -3.11 4.47 -32.84
CA PRO A 100 -3.27 3.34 -31.92
C PRO A 100 -3.04 3.63 -30.42
N LEU A 101 -3.42 2.64 -29.59
CA LEU A 101 -3.04 2.37 -28.20
C LEU A 101 -2.40 3.52 -27.41
N ARG A 102 -3.20 4.15 -26.57
CA ARG A 102 -2.72 4.80 -25.34
C ARG A 102 -3.51 4.22 -24.17
N VAL A 103 -2.92 3.23 -23.49
CA VAL A 103 -3.39 2.77 -22.18
C VAL A 103 -2.93 3.80 -21.15
N GLU A 104 -3.53 4.99 -21.18
CA GLU A 104 -3.52 5.93 -20.06
C GLU A 104 -4.79 5.68 -19.26
N GLY A 105 -4.74 4.62 -18.46
CA GLY A 105 -5.79 4.22 -17.56
C GLY A 105 -5.16 3.83 -16.23
N ARG A 106 -4.58 4.82 -15.55
CA ARG A 106 -4.31 4.73 -14.11
C ARG A 106 -5.67 4.40 -13.49
N ILE A 107 -5.84 3.15 -13.06
CA ILE A 107 -7.00 2.74 -12.29
C ILE A 107 -6.95 3.55 -11.01
N VAL A 108 -7.61 4.71 -11.03
CA VAL A 108 -8.08 5.36 -9.82
C VAL A 108 -9.20 4.44 -9.34
N GLU A 109 -8.84 3.50 -8.46
CA GLU A 109 -9.86 2.74 -7.76
C GLU A 109 -10.85 3.73 -7.15
N PRO A 110 -12.16 3.47 -7.27
CA PRO A 110 -13.17 4.34 -6.70
C PRO A 110 -12.87 4.42 -5.20
N LYS A 111 -12.51 5.63 -4.76
CA LYS A 111 -12.33 6.01 -3.37
C LYS A 111 -13.68 5.79 -2.69
N THR A 112 -13.90 4.56 -2.24
CA THR A 112 -14.98 4.20 -1.33
C THR A 112 -14.97 5.27 -0.24
N PRO A 113 -16.13 5.81 0.17
CA PRO A 113 -16.18 6.65 1.34
C PRO A 113 -15.68 5.78 2.49
N ARG A 114 -14.41 5.95 2.86
CA ARG A 114 -13.84 5.34 4.07
C ARG A 114 -14.78 5.81 5.16
N ALA A 115 -15.54 4.86 5.73
CA ALA A 115 -16.42 5.10 6.87
C ALA A 115 -15.67 6.03 7.82
N GLU A 116 -16.26 7.19 8.13
CA GLU A 116 -15.62 8.20 8.95
C GLU A 116 -15.27 7.55 10.29
N LEU A 117 -14.01 7.17 10.44
CA LEU A 117 -13.53 6.50 11.64
C LEU A 117 -13.67 7.50 12.78
N THR A 118 -14.30 7.08 13.88
CA THR A 118 -14.39 7.94 15.06
C THR A 118 -12.99 8.22 15.59
N ALA A 119 -12.80 9.36 16.27
CA ALA A 119 -11.49 9.74 16.82
C ALA A 119 -10.88 8.64 17.71
N GLN A 120 -11.72 7.91 18.45
CA GLN A 120 -11.30 6.77 19.27
C GLN A 120 -10.80 5.58 18.43
N GLN A 121 -11.45 5.28 17.31
CA GLN A 121 -11.01 4.21 16.40
C GLN A 121 -9.68 4.57 15.71
N ILE A 122 -9.50 5.84 15.36
CA ILE A 122 -8.24 6.34 14.82
C ILE A 122 -7.13 6.21 15.88
N ALA A 123 -7.40 6.62 17.12
CA ALA A 123 -6.45 6.49 18.22
C ALA A 123 -6.06 5.02 18.49
N ALA A 124 -7.03 4.11 18.54
CA ALA A 124 -6.76 2.68 18.74
C ALA A 124 -5.85 2.10 17.64
N ARG A 125 -6.08 2.47 16.38
CA ARG A 125 -5.23 2.05 15.26
C ARG A 125 -3.84 2.68 15.34
N LEU A 126 -3.73 3.96 15.70
CA LEU A 126 -2.45 4.64 15.90
C LEU A 126 -1.65 4.01 17.06
N MET A 127 -2.30 3.62 18.15
CA MET A 127 -1.67 2.90 19.27
C MET A 127 -1.11 1.55 18.82
N ALA A 128 -1.89 0.78 18.05
CA ALA A 128 -1.43 -0.50 17.53
C ALA A 128 -0.20 -0.33 16.63
N GLN A 129 -0.21 0.67 15.72
CA GLN A 129 0.93 0.94 14.84
C GLN A 129 2.16 1.47 15.61
N ALA A 130 1.95 2.30 16.64
CA ALA A 130 3.03 2.75 17.52
C ALA A 130 3.68 1.59 18.29
N ALA A 131 2.88 0.61 18.74
CA ALA A 131 3.38 -0.60 19.40
C ALA A 131 4.19 -1.50 18.45
N LEU A 132 3.79 -1.56 17.18
CA LEU A 132 4.54 -2.23 16.11
C LEU A 132 5.82 -1.48 15.70
N GLY A 133 6.06 -0.29 16.24
CA GLY A 133 7.27 0.50 15.98
C GLY A 133 7.21 1.32 14.69
N ALA A 134 6.02 1.50 14.11
CA ALA A 134 5.81 2.42 12.99
C ALA A 134 6.11 3.87 13.39
N SER A 135 6.50 4.69 12.42
CA SER A 135 6.62 6.14 12.60
C SER A 135 5.25 6.82 12.40
N PRO A 136 5.05 8.06 12.89
CA PRO A 136 3.79 8.79 12.73
C PRO A 136 3.35 8.96 11.26
N SER A 137 4.30 9.08 10.32
CA SER A 137 3.99 9.20 8.89
C SER A 137 3.44 7.89 8.33
N THR A 138 4.15 6.78 8.59
CA THR A 138 3.75 5.46 8.11
C THR A 138 2.42 5.00 8.74
N ALA A 139 2.20 5.30 10.03
CA ALA A 139 0.93 5.04 10.68
C ALA A 139 -0.23 5.87 10.09
N ALA A 140 0.03 7.13 9.71
CA ALA A 140 -0.96 7.99 9.07
C ALA A 140 -1.35 7.47 7.66
N ASP A 141 -0.37 7.02 6.88
CA ASP A 141 -0.58 6.48 5.54
C ASP A 141 -1.43 5.20 5.56
N ILE A 142 -1.13 4.29 6.51
CA ILE A 142 -1.88 3.02 6.68
C ILE A 142 -3.34 3.29 7.08
N ILE A 143 -3.56 4.23 7.99
CA ILE A 143 -4.90 4.58 8.48
C ILE A 143 -5.64 5.44 7.44
N GLY A 144 -4.90 6.10 6.55
CA GLY A 144 -5.45 6.94 5.50
C GLY A 144 -5.80 8.35 5.95
N ILE A 145 -5.11 8.85 6.96
CA ILE A 145 -5.26 10.21 7.51
C ILE A 145 -4.00 11.03 7.22
N THR A 146 -4.08 12.35 7.38
CA THR A 146 -2.89 13.20 7.25
C THR A 146 -1.98 13.03 8.47
N GLU A 147 -0.67 13.15 8.26
CA GLU A 147 0.32 13.07 9.35
C GLU A 147 0.05 14.10 10.46
N LYS A 148 -0.37 15.32 10.10
CA LYS A 148 -0.76 16.36 11.06
C LYS A 148 -1.90 15.88 11.98
N HIS A 149 -2.93 15.24 11.39
CA HIS A 149 -4.06 14.72 12.15
C HIS A 149 -3.64 13.56 13.06
N ALA A 150 -2.81 12.64 12.55
CA ALA A 150 -2.26 11.54 13.34
C ALA A 150 -1.46 12.04 14.55
N ARG A 151 -0.62 13.07 14.37
CA ARG A 151 0.15 13.69 15.46
C ARG A 151 -0.74 14.41 16.48
N GLN A 152 -1.83 15.04 16.03
CA GLN A 152 -2.78 15.68 16.94
C GLN A 152 -3.50 14.64 17.80
N VAL A 153 -4.05 13.59 17.19
CA VAL A 153 -4.69 12.49 17.91
C VAL A 153 -3.69 11.80 18.84
N ALA A 154 -2.44 11.63 18.44
CA ALA A 154 -1.39 11.08 19.30
C ALA A 154 -1.15 11.95 20.55
N ARG A 155 -1.22 13.28 20.44
CA ARG A 155 -1.12 14.19 21.58
C ARG A 155 -2.34 14.10 22.48
N ASP A 156 -3.54 14.15 21.89
CA ASP A 156 -4.80 14.12 22.64
C ASP A 156 -4.94 12.82 23.45
N PHE A 157 -4.53 11.69 22.87
CA PHE A 157 -4.59 10.36 23.50
C PHE A 157 -3.27 9.90 24.14
N HIS A 158 -2.28 10.79 24.27
CA HIS A 158 -0.98 10.50 24.92
C HIS A 158 -0.26 9.26 24.37
N ILE A 159 -0.30 9.06 23.04
CA ILE A 159 0.32 7.94 22.35
C ILE A 159 1.79 8.27 22.07
N ILE A 160 2.70 7.45 22.60
CA ILE A 160 4.14 7.63 22.44
C ILE A 160 4.64 6.80 21.24
N PHE A 161 5.12 7.50 20.21
CA PHE A 161 5.82 6.86 19.09
C PHE A 161 7.31 6.73 19.39
N LYS A 162 7.85 5.51 19.26
CA LYS A 162 9.27 5.24 19.47
C LYS A 162 10.17 5.86 18.38
N ARG A 163 9.63 6.06 17.17
CA ARG A 163 10.31 6.71 16.04
C ARG A 163 9.51 7.92 15.62
N GLN A 164 10.13 9.11 15.59
CA GLN A 164 9.42 10.37 15.25
C GLN A 164 9.54 10.79 13.77
N ARG A 165 10.44 10.15 13.03
CA ARG A 165 10.69 10.31 11.59
C ARG A 165 10.66 8.94 10.92
#